data_AF-A0A101X899-F1
#
_entry.id   AF-A0A101X899-F1
#
_cell.length_a   1.000
_cell.length_b   1.000
_cell.length_c   1.000
_cell.angle_alpha   90.00
_cell.angle_beta   90.00
_cell.angle_gamma   90.00
#
_symmetry.space_group_name_H-M   'P 1'
#
loop_
_entity.id
_entity.type
_entity.pdbx_description
1 polymer ?
#
loop_
_entity_poly.entity_id
_entity_poly.type
_entity_poly.pdbx_seq_one_letter_code
_entity_poly.pdbx_strand_id
1 'polypeptide(L)'
;MLAHHVMGEVNGVKGAWGYVEGGLGRLSELLAERARGLGVDVLLNVGVRRILVKDGSVTGVELTDGRVVEARVVLSSADVKTTMLNLLDPDILSGDVRRRISNIRSIGVSAKVIGVLKELPKYSVKDADPMIGHRASALIMPSVDYVERAYRDALSGSFSREPWISINIPTVYDQSIAAPGYHVFSMFIQYAPRTLKWGPEDKARLREVVYETVEQYMPGFRDRVIFDHVLTPLDYEVDYGTVGGNIFHVDMTLDQIFTNRPMPGMSRYSTPIKGLYLCGSDAHPGGGVTGAPGRNAALTVLEDLGLVKRSRVLNLLDLLTMAIKLLRT
;
A
#
# COMPACT_ATOMS: atom_id res chain seq x y z
N MET A 1 10.14 -1.00 -8.76
CA MET A 1 11.05 0.09 -8.34
C MET A 1 10.92 0.27 -6.82
N LEU A 2 11.88 -0.26 -6.04
CA LEU A 2 11.87 -0.26 -4.56
C LEU A 2 12.31 1.09 -3.95
N ALA A 3 12.73 2.07 -4.77
CA ALA A 3 13.23 3.37 -4.30
C ALA A 3 12.19 4.18 -3.49
N HIS A 4 10.89 3.91 -3.64
CA HIS A 4 9.87 4.58 -2.83
C HIS A 4 9.93 4.14 -1.34
N HIS A 5 10.46 2.96 -1.02
CA HIS A 5 10.61 2.49 0.36
C HIS A 5 11.67 3.24 1.16
N VAL A 6 12.58 3.95 0.49
CA VAL A 6 13.56 4.84 1.14
C VAL A 6 13.09 6.29 1.19
N MET A 7 11.90 6.58 0.64
CA MET A 7 11.26 7.91 0.70
C MET A 7 10.49 8.05 2.01
N GLY A 8 11.21 8.17 3.12
CA GLY A 8 10.63 8.35 4.44
C GLY A 8 11.69 8.59 5.50
N GLU A 9 11.24 8.93 6.70
CA GLU A 9 12.08 8.98 7.89
C GLU A 9 11.39 8.28 9.04
N VAL A 10 12.18 7.67 9.92
CA VAL A 10 11.72 7.15 11.20
C VAL A 10 12.57 7.84 12.27
N ASN A 11 11.92 8.61 13.15
CA ASN A 11 12.59 9.38 14.21
C ASN A 11 13.78 10.23 13.72
N GLY A 12 13.61 10.90 12.57
CA GLY A 12 14.63 11.75 11.96
C GLY A 12 15.72 11.01 11.17
N VAL A 13 15.64 9.67 11.08
CA VAL A 13 16.58 8.86 10.27
C VAL A 13 15.96 8.56 8.92
N LYS A 14 16.54 9.11 7.85
CA LYS A 14 16.07 8.91 6.46
C LYS A 14 16.29 7.48 5.99
N GLY A 15 15.30 6.92 5.30
CA GLY A 15 15.35 5.59 4.72
C GLY A 15 15.36 4.44 5.73
N ALA A 16 15.17 4.75 7.02
CA ALA A 16 15.08 3.75 8.07
C ALA A 16 13.70 3.09 8.09
N TRP A 17 13.68 1.85 8.57
CA TRP A 17 12.46 1.12 8.88
C TRP A 17 12.27 1.07 10.39
N GLY A 18 11.03 1.19 10.83
CA GLY A 18 10.65 1.15 12.24
C GLY A 18 9.67 0.03 12.53
N TYR A 19 9.73 -0.50 13.74
CA TYR A 19 8.68 -1.34 14.31
C TYR A 19 7.75 -0.49 15.16
N VAL A 20 6.45 -0.76 15.06
CA VAL A 20 5.45 -0.15 15.94
C VAL A 20 5.24 -1.11 17.10
N GLU A 21 5.44 -0.63 18.32
CA GLU A 21 5.11 -1.38 19.53
C GLU A 21 3.60 -1.66 19.59
N GLY A 22 3.21 -2.88 19.89
CA GLY A 22 1.86 -3.41 19.73
C GLY A 22 1.49 -3.80 18.29
N GLY A 23 2.44 -3.71 17.35
CA GLY A 23 2.26 -4.05 15.94
C GLY A 23 1.62 -2.95 15.09
N LEU A 24 1.57 -3.17 13.76
CA LEU A 24 1.09 -2.15 12.81
C LEU A 24 -0.40 -1.79 12.98
N GLY A 25 -1.22 -2.70 13.52
CA GLY A 25 -2.63 -2.41 13.83
C GLY A 25 -2.77 -1.28 14.86
N ARG A 26 -1.86 -1.22 15.84
CA ARG A 26 -1.85 -0.19 16.88
C ARG A 26 -1.66 1.21 16.32
N LEU A 27 -0.92 1.37 15.21
CA LEU A 27 -0.74 2.66 14.56
C LEU A 27 -2.09 3.24 14.10
N SER A 28 -2.92 2.43 13.46
CA SER A 28 -4.25 2.86 12.98
C SER A 28 -5.18 3.20 14.15
N GLU A 29 -5.13 2.43 15.24
CA GLU A 29 -5.88 2.71 16.46
C GLU A 29 -5.47 4.02 17.11
N LEU A 30 -4.17 4.26 17.26
CA LEU A 30 -3.63 5.51 17.83
C LEU A 30 -4.01 6.73 16.99
N LEU A 31 -3.99 6.60 15.66
CA LEU A 31 -4.46 7.66 14.77
C LEU A 31 -5.95 7.95 14.96
N ALA A 32 -6.78 6.91 15.09
CA ALA A 32 -8.21 7.06 15.33
C ALA A 32 -8.51 7.65 16.72
N GLU A 33 -7.81 7.19 17.77
CA GLU A 33 -7.89 7.74 19.13
C GLU A 33 -7.51 9.23 19.12
N ARG A 34 -6.40 9.59 18.46
CA ARG A 34 -5.97 10.98 18.36
C ARG A 34 -6.97 11.84 17.60
N ALA A 35 -7.54 11.33 16.50
CA ALA A 35 -8.55 12.03 15.73
C ALA A 35 -9.81 12.29 16.56
N ARG A 36 -10.32 11.28 17.29
CA ARG A 36 -11.46 11.45 18.20
C ARG A 36 -11.19 12.47 19.30
N GLY A 37 -9.98 12.46 19.87
CA GLY A 37 -9.55 13.46 20.85
C GLY A 37 -9.50 14.90 20.31
N LEU A 38 -9.46 15.07 18.98
CA LEU A 38 -9.55 16.36 18.29
C LEU A 38 -10.98 16.68 17.83
N GLY A 39 -11.98 15.89 18.21
CA GLY A 39 -13.39 16.07 17.85
C GLY A 39 -13.78 15.50 16.49
N VAL A 40 -12.96 14.60 15.91
CA VAL A 40 -13.31 13.90 14.66
C VAL A 40 -14.22 12.71 14.95
N ASP A 41 -15.37 12.66 14.28
CA ASP A 41 -16.23 11.47 14.27
C ASP A 41 -15.63 10.37 13.40
N VAL A 42 -15.54 9.15 13.93
CA VAL A 42 -15.06 7.96 13.23
C VAL A 42 -16.19 6.93 13.16
N LEU A 43 -16.82 6.82 11.99
CA LEU A 43 -17.87 5.85 11.72
C LEU A 43 -17.27 4.54 11.20
N LEU A 44 -17.68 3.42 11.81
CA LEU A 44 -17.26 2.07 11.43
C LEU A 44 -18.47 1.26 10.97
N ASN A 45 -18.22 0.14 10.28
CA ASN A 45 -19.25 -0.79 9.77
C ASN A 45 -20.31 -0.13 8.87
N VAL A 46 -19.95 0.96 8.19
CA VAL A 46 -20.78 1.67 7.22
C VAL A 46 -19.92 2.13 6.07
N GLY A 47 -20.27 1.74 4.84
CA GLY A 47 -19.56 2.13 3.63
C GLY A 47 -20.09 3.46 3.08
N VAL A 48 -19.29 4.11 2.24
CA VAL A 48 -19.79 5.17 1.35
C VAL A 48 -20.46 4.50 0.16
N ARG A 49 -21.74 4.79 -0.06
CA ARG A 49 -22.49 4.30 -1.23
C ARG A 49 -22.24 5.18 -2.44
N ARG A 50 -22.26 6.50 -2.26
CA ARG A 50 -22.13 7.48 -3.34
C ARG A 50 -21.58 8.80 -2.83
N ILE A 51 -20.74 9.45 -3.63
CA ILE A 51 -20.32 10.84 -3.47
C ILE A 51 -21.34 11.73 -4.18
N LEU A 52 -21.89 12.69 -3.45
CA LEU A 52 -22.91 13.60 -3.94
C LEU A 52 -22.25 14.82 -4.58
N VAL A 53 -22.68 15.14 -5.80
CA VAL A 53 -22.13 16.24 -6.60
C VAL A 53 -23.28 17.05 -7.18
N LYS A 54 -23.18 18.37 -7.08
CA LYS A 54 -24.11 19.33 -7.67
C LYS A 54 -23.32 20.46 -8.32
N ASP A 55 -23.68 20.82 -9.54
CA ASP A 55 -23.04 21.91 -10.31
C ASP A 55 -21.50 21.80 -10.35
N GLY A 56 -20.99 20.56 -10.53
CA GLY A 56 -19.56 20.24 -10.59
C GLY A 56 -18.81 20.30 -9.25
N SER A 57 -19.52 20.45 -8.13
CA SER A 57 -18.94 20.52 -6.77
C SER A 57 -19.49 19.44 -5.86
N VAL A 58 -18.65 18.90 -4.98
CA VAL A 58 -19.09 17.96 -3.93
C VAL A 58 -20.05 18.66 -2.96
N THR A 59 -21.11 17.95 -2.57
CA THR A 59 -22.06 18.38 -1.54
C THR A 59 -22.14 17.43 -0.34
N GLY A 60 -21.52 16.24 -0.43
CA GLY A 60 -21.49 15.27 0.67
C GLY A 60 -21.28 13.84 0.19
N VAL A 61 -21.60 12.90 1.07
CA VAL A 61 -21.61 11.46 0.79
C VAL A 61 -22.90 10.82 1.31
N GLU A 62 -23.46 9.90 0.53
CA GLU A 62 -24.49 8.96 0.97
C GLU A 62 -23.82 7.69 1.49
N LEU A 63 -24.23 7.25 2.67
CA LEU A 63 -23.75 6.03 3.32
C LEU A 63 -24.57 4.81 2.91
N THR A 64 -24.03 3.61 3.10
CA THR A 64 -24.70 2.35 2.74
C THR A 64 -25.99 2.09 3.53
N ASP A 65 -26.19 2.75 4.67
CA ASP A 65 -27.40 2.69 5.48
C ASP A 65 -28.43 3.80 5.15
N GLY A 66 -28.16 4.61 4.12
CA GLY A 66 -29.04 5.67 3.64
C GLY A 66 -28.87 7.03 4.33
N ARG A 67 -28.02 7.13 5.37
CA ARG A 67 -27.67 8.44 5.95
C ARG A 67 -26.89 9.29 4.93
N VAL A 68 -27.07 10.60 5.01
CA VAL A 68 -26.30 11.57 4.22
C VAL A 68 -25.43 12.39 5.15
N VAL A 69 -24.14 12.48 4.83
CA VAL A 69 -23.18 13.36 5.50
C VAL A 69 -22.88 14.51 4.54
N GLU A 70 -23.39 15.70 4.85
CA GLU A 70 -23.13 16.90 4.07
C GLU A 70 -21.67 17.34 4.25
N ALA A 71 -21.00 17.65 3.14
CA ALA A 71 -19.61 18.09 3.17
C ALA A 71 -19.28 18.97 1.96
N ARG A 72 -18.49 20.02 2.18
CA ARG A 72 -17.95 20.88 1.12
C ARG A 72 -16.67 20.31 0.51
N VAL A 73 -16.04 19.38 1.21
CA VAL A 73 -14.77 18.73 0.84
C VAL A 73 -14.86 17.24 1.18
N VAL A 74 -14.41 16.40 0.27
CA VAL A 74 -14.24 14.96 0.46
C VAL A 74 -12.81 14.59 0.05
N LEU A 75 -12.08 13.99 0.98
CA LEU A 75 -10.81 13.32 0.68
C LEU A 75 -11.07 11.80 0.63
N SER A 76 -10.90 11.20 -0.54
CA SER A 76 -11.06 9.76 -0.71
C SER A 76 -9.72 9.03 -0.58
N SER A 77 -9.64 8.14 0.40
CA SER A 77 -8.53 7.20 0.54
C SER A 77 -8.78 5.86 -0.15
N ALA A 78 -9.97 5.65 -0.75
CA ALA A 78 -10.23 4.52 -1.62
C ALA A 78 -9.44 4.65 -2.93
N ASP A 79 -9.24 3.55 -3.65
CA ASP A 79 -8.52 3.61 -4.93
C ASP A 79 -9.25 4.53 -5.94
N VAL A 80 -8.48 5.07 -6.89
CA VAL A 80 -8.99 6.01 -7.90
C VAL A 80 -10.14 5.41 -8.74
N LYS A 81 -10.13 4.10 -9.02
CA LYS A 81 -11.19 3.48 -9.81
C LYS A 81 -12.46 3.38 -9.00
N THR A 82 -12.39 2.95 -7.73
CA THR A 82 -13.54 2.94 -6.83
C THR A 82 -14.10 4.36 -6.66
N THR A 83 -13.25 5.33 -6.32
CA THR A 83 -13.67 6.71 -6.11
C THR A 83 -14.34 7.31 -7.34
N MET A 84 -13.72 7.14 -8.51
CA MET A 84 -14.14 7.87 -9.70
C MET A 84 -15.16 7.12 -10.56
N LEU A 85 -15.13 5.78 -10.58
CA LEU A 85 -16.00 4.97 -11.44
C LEU A 85 -17.18 4.34 -10.70
N ASN A 86 -17.05 4.10 -9.39
CA ASN A 86 -18.06 3.36 -8.62
C ASN A 86 -18.83 4.26 -7.65
N LEU A 87 -18.16 5.22 -6.99
CA LEU A 87 -18.79 6.11 -6.01
C LEU A 87 -19.40 7.37 -6.63
N LEU A 88 -19.13 7.67 -7.90
CA LEU A 88 -19.72 8.81 -8.60
C LEU A 88 -20.82 8.36 -9.55
N ASP A 89 -21.74 9.30 -9.85
CA ASP A 89 -22.65 9.12 -10.97
C ASP A 89 -21.83 9.00 -12.28
N PRO A 90 -22.11 7.97 -13.11
CA PRO A 90 -21.51 7.84 -14.43
C PRO A 90 -21.56 9.09 -15.30
N ASP A 91 -22.61 9.92 -15.16
CA ASP A 91 -22.84 11.09 -16.01
C ASP A 91 -22.04 12.34 -15.58
N ILE A 92 -21.41 12.31 -14.39
CA ILE A 92 -20.57 13.41 -13.90
C ILE A 92 -19.24 13.47 -14.66
N LEU A 93 -18.70 12.31 -15.06
CA LEU A 93 -17.39 12.23 -15.70
C LEU A 93 -17.51 12.29 -17.22
N SER A 94 -16.65 13.08 -17.85
CA SER A 94 -16.51 13.03 -19.30
C SER A 94 -16.05 11.63 -19.76
N GLY A 95 -16.45 11.22 -20.95
CA GLY A 95 -16.09 9.92 -21.52
C GLY A 95 -14.57 9.70 -21.60
N ASP A 96 -13.80 10.75 -21.87
CA ASP A 96 -12.33 10.65 -21.89
C ASP A 96 -11.73 10.40 -20.51
N VAL A 97 -12.15 11.15 -19.49
CA VAL A 97 -11.67 10.97 -18.11
C VAL A 97 -12.01 9.57 -17.62
N ARG A 98 -13.26 9.13 -17.84
CA ARG A 98 -13.70 7.78 -17.47
C ARG A 98 -12.85 6.70 -18.14
N ARG A 99 -12.64 6.80 -19.47
CA ARG A 99 -11.80 5.86 -20.23
C ARG A 99 -10.37 5.82 -19.70
N ARG A 100 -9.77 6.98 -19.42
CA ARG A 100 -8.39 7.07 -18.90
C ARG A 100 -8.27 6.38 -17.55
N ILE A 101 -9.22 6.61 -16.63
CA ILE A 101 -9.23 6.00 -15.30
C ILE A 101 -9.43 4.48 -15.38
N SER A 102 -10.36 4.01 -16.22
CA SER A 102 -10.59 2.57 -16.43
C SER A 102 -9.34 1.85 -16.93
N ASN A 103 -8.53 2.52 -17.74
CA ASN A 103 -7.29 1.97 -18.32
C ASN A 103 -6.06 2.07 -17.40
N ILE A 104 -6.15 2.70 -16.23
CA ILE A 104 -5.05 2.71 -15.25
C ILE A 104 -4.80 1.27 -14.82
N ARG A 105 -3.55 0.82 -14.83
CA ARG A 105 -3.21 -0.54 -14.39
C ARG A 105 -3.14 -0.60 -12.87
N SER A 106 -3.76 -1.64 -12.32
CA SER A 106 -3.96 -1.86 -10.89
C SER A 106 -3.86 -3.34 -10.53
N ILE A 107 -3.13 -4.15 -11.30
CA ILE A 107 -3.07 -5.59 -11.08
C ILE A 107 -2.00 -5.90 -10.03
N GLY A 108 -2.44 -6.39 -8.89
CA GLY A 108 -1.58 -6.85 -7.81
C GLY A 108 -0.92 -8.17 -8.13
N VAL A 109 0.32 -8.31 -7.65
CA VAL A 109 1.17 -9.48 -7.88
C VAL A 109 1.83 -9.98 -6.59
N SER A 110 1.29 -9.59 -5.44
CA SER A 110 1.84 -9.91 -4.13
C SER A 110 0.86 -10.74 -3.30
N ALA A 111 1.37 -11.76 -2.64
CA ALA A 111 0.66 -12.52 -1.62
C ALA A 111 1.41 -12.40 -0.27
N LYS A 112 0.79 -12.88 0.80
CA LYS A 112 1.41 -13.04 2.11
C LYS A 112 1.12 -14.40 2.71
N VAL A 113 2.08 -14.93 3.44
CA VAL A 113 1.87 -16.01 4.42
C VAL A 113 2.24 -15.44 5.78
N ILE A 114 1.27 -15.33 6.67
CA ILE A 114 1.47 -14.85 8.04
C ILE A 114 1.16 -16.00 8.99
N GLY A 115 1.78 -16.03 10.16
CA GLY A 115 1.52 -17.12 11.08
C GLY A 115 2.28 -17.02 12.40
N VAL A 116 2.25 -18.12 13.14
CA VAL A 116 2.87 -18.25 14.45
C VAL A 116 3.78 -19.46 14.48
N LEU A 117 4.96 -19.29 15.10
CA LEU A 117 5.97 -20.30 15.33
C LEU A 117 6.07 -20.59 16.82
N LYS A 118 6.31 -21.86 17.17
CA LYS A 118 6.62 -22.30 18.54
C LYS A 118 8.06 -22.03 18.99
N GLU A 119 8.96 -21.75 18.05
CA GLU A 119 10.34 -21.33 18.30
C GLU A 119 10.90 -20.61 17.06
N LEU A 120 11.94 -19.80 17.25
CA LEU A 120 12.64 -19.15 16.12
C LEU A 120 13.22 -20.20 15.16
N PRO A 121 13.10 -19.99 13.83
CA PRO A 121 13.68 -20.91 12.86
C PRO A 121 15.21 -20.83 12.89
N LYS A 122 15.90 -21.85 12.37
CA LYS A 122 17.36 -21.83 12.28
C LYS A 122 17.75 -21.66 10.82
N TYR A 123 18.60 -20.69 10.51
CA TYR A 123 19.13 -20.52 9.16
C TYR A 123 20.14 -21.63 8.84
N SER A 124 20.16 -22.07 7.58
CA SER A 124 21.14 -23.05 7.08
C SER A 124 22.55 -22.46 6.90
N VAL A 125 22.70 -21.14 6.99
CA VAL A 125 23.97 -20.42 6.85
C VAL A 125 24.82 -20.60 8.11
N LYS A 126 25.99 -21.25 7.97
CA LYS A 126 26.84 -21.68 9.09
C LYS A 126 27.52 -20.54 9.86
N ASP A 127 27.82 -19.43 9.20
CA ASP A 127 28.59 -18.31 9.77
C ASP A 127 27.75 -17.03 9.97
N ALA A 128 26.43 -17.12 9.81
CA ALA A 128 25.55 -15.98 10.05
C ALA A 128 25.26 -15.85 11.55
N ASP A 129 25.35 -14.64 12.10
CA ASP A 129 24.75 -14.34 13.41
C ASP A 129 23.23 -14.60 13.29
N PRO A 130 22.69 -15.62 13.98
CA PRO A 130 21.27 -15.96 13.88
C PRO A 130 20.37 -14.80 14.31
N MET A 131 20.85 -13.98 15.24
CA MET A 131 20.13 -12.82 15.74
C MET A 131 20.05 -11.71 14.69
N ILE A 132 21.07 -11.53 13.85
CA ILE A 132 20.99 -10.63 12.68
C ILE A 132 19.95 -11.16 11.69
N GLY A 133 19.95 -12.48 11.45
CA GLY A 133 19.00 -13.12 10.55
C GLY A 133 17.54 -12.84 10.92
N HIS A 134 17.19 -12.94 12.22
CA HIS A 134 15.81 -12.72 12.66
C HIS A 134 15.42 -11.24 12.86
N ARG A 135 16.39 -10.39 13.21
CA ARG A 135 16.17 -8.94 13.40
C ARG A 135 16.04 -8.22 12.05
N ALA A 136 16.83 -8.60 11.06
CA ALA A 136 16.68 -8.07 9.71
C ALA A 136 15.51 -8.73 8.96
N SER A 137 15.05 -8.09 7.89
CA SER A 137 14.22 -8.76 6.88
C SER A 137 15.10 -9.76 6.12
N ALA A 138 14.79 -11.05 6.22
CA ALA A 138 15.46 -12.06 5.41
C ALA A 138 14.84 -12.09 4.00
N LEU A 139 15.68 -12.09 2.96
CA LEU A 139 15.24 -12.03 1.57
C LEU A 139 15.72 -13.29 0.82
N ILE A 140 14.78 -14.05 0.24
CA ILE A 140 15.08 -15.19 -0.63
C ILE A 140 14.91 -14.73 -2.08
N MET A 141 16.04 -14.38 -2.69
CA MET A 141 16.18 -14.03 -4.11
C MET A 141 17.66 -14.17 -4.52
N PRO A 142 18.18 -15.40 -4.61
CA PRO A 142 19.63 -15.66 -4.64
C PRO A 142 20.36 -15.09 -5.87
N SER A 143 19.64 -14.78 -6.95
CA SER A 143 20.22 -14.17 -8.15
C SER A 143 19.19 -13.40 -8.95
N VAL A 144 19.67 -12.57 -9.89
CA VAL A 144 18.80 -11.90 -10.88
C VAL A 144 18.06 -12.92 -11.73
N ASP A 145 18.73 -14.00 -12.16
CA ASP A 145 18.10 -15.07 -12.95
C ASP A 145 16.96 -15.77 -12.20
N TYR A 146 17.09 -15.92 -10.87
CA TYR A 146 16.01 -16.44 -10.03
C TYR A 146 14.78 -15.55 -10.09
N VAL A 147 14.98 -14.24 -9.89
CA VAL A 147 13.90 -13.24 -9.92
C VAL A 147 13.25 -13.16 -11.31
N GLU A 148 14.05 -13.26 -12.37
CA GLU A 148 13.58 -13.27 -13.75
C GLU A 148 12.74 -14.52 -14.06
N ARG A 149 13.16 -15.72 -13.61
CA ARG A 149 12.33 -16.94 -13.72
C ARG A 149 11.03 -16.81 -12.95
N ALA A 150 11.09 -16.28 -11.73
CA ALA A 150 9.92 -16.05 -10.90
C ALA A 150 8.91 -15.11 -11.57
N TYR A 151 9.40 -14.04 -12.18
CA TYR A 151 8.61 -13.11 -12.96
C TYR A 151 7.98 -13.76 -14.21
N ARG A 152 8.73 -14.59 -14.95
CA ARG A 152 8.23 -15.29 -16.14
C ARG A 152 7.09 -16.26 -15.82
N ASP A 153 7.18 -17.00 -14.72
CA ASP A 153 6.08 -17.85 -14.25
C ASP A 153 4.80 -17.02 -14.06
N ALA A 154 4.90 -15.84 -13.42
CA ALA A 154 3.77 -14.91 -13.26
C ALA A 154 3.20 -14.40 -14.60
N LEU A 155 4.07 -14.04 -15.55
CA LEU A 155 3.63 -13.62 -16.88
C LEU A 155 2.88 -14.74 -17.64
N SER A 156 3.26 -15.99 -17.41
CA SER A 156 2.62 -17.17 -18.03
C SER A 156 1.26 -17.53 -17.42
N GLY A 157 0.76 -16.77 -16.44
CA GLY A 157 -0.53 -17.03 -15.81
C GLY A 157 -0.50 -18.09 -14.72
N SER A 158 0.63 -18.24 -14.02
CA SER A 158 0.77 -19.01 -12.78
C SER A 158 1.29 -18.12 -11.65
N PHE A 159 1.29 -18.57 -10.39
CA PHE A 159 2.20 -17.99 -9.40
C PHE A 159 3.59 -18.62 -9.56
N SER A 160 4.62 -17.93 -9.08
CA SER A 160 6.00 -18.40 -9.16
C SER A 160 6.23 -19.68 -8.36
N ARG A 161 6.93 -20.64 -8.96
CA ARG A 161 7.42 -21.87 -8.28
C ARG A 161 8.68 -21.63 -7.45
N GLU A 162 9.38 -20.53 -7.73
CA GLU A 162 10.59 -20.08 -7.06
C GLU A 162 10.39 -18.60 -6.64
N PRO A 163 9.47 -18.33 -5.69
CA PRO A 163 9.05 -16.96 -5.42
C PRO A 163 10.15 -16.13 -4.75
N TRP A 164 10.17 -14.82 -5.05
CA TRP A 164 10.87 -13.87 -4.19
C TRP A 164 10.09 -13.72 -2.88
N ILE A 165 10.74 -14.05 -1.76
CA ILE A 165 10.14 -13.99 -0.42
C ILE A 165 10.91 -13.00 0.45
N SER A 166 10.19 -12.12 1.15
CA SER A 166 10.70 -11.31 2.26
C SER A 166 10.07 -11.76 3.58
N ILE A 167 10.89 -12.14 4.55
CA ILE A 167 10.48 -12.77 5.80
C ILE A 167 10.83 -11.83 6.96
N ASN A 168 9.85 -11.58 7.83
CA ASN A 168 10.01 -10.76 9.03
C ASN A 168 9.43 -11.49 10.24
N ILE A 169 10.13 -11.41 11.38
CA ILE A 169 9.68 -11.98 12.65
C ILE A 169 9.62 -10.86 13.70
N PRO A 170 8.59 -10.00 13.68
CA PRO A 170 8.54 -8.78 14.49
C PRO A 170 8.64 -9.02 16.00
N THR A 171 8.28 -10.22 16.48
CA THR A 171 8.36 -10.58 17.90
C THR A 171 9.77 -10.54 18.47
N VAL A 172 10.83 -10.58 17.64
CA VAL A 172 12.20 -10.37 18.13
C VAL A 172 12.46 -8.94 18.64
N TYR A 173 11.62 -7.99 18.25
CA TYR A 173 11.65 -6.61 18.72
C TYR A 173 10.58 -6.33 19.77
N ASP A 174 9.40 -6.91 19.58
CA ASP A 174 8.24 -6.65 20.42
C ASP A 174 7.51 -7.94 20.75
N GLN A 175 7.70 -8.44 21.97
CA GLN A 175 7.06 -9.66 22.45
C GLN A 175 5.58 -9.47 22.80
N SER A 176 5.05 -8.23 22.81
CA SER A 176 3.64 -7.98 23.19
C SER A 176 2.63 -8.48 22.15
N ILE A 177 3.06 -8.71 20.91
CA ILE A 177 2.20 -9.16 19.80
C ILE A 177 2.08 -10.68 19.69
N ALA A 178 2.62 -11.44 20.65
CA ALA A 178 2.51 -12.90 20.71
C ALA A 178 2.40 -13.39 22.16
N ALA A 179 1.87 -14.60 22.33
CA ALA A 179 1.94 -15.27 23.63
C ALA A 179 3.40 -15.59 24.00
N PRO A 180 3.76 -15.62 25.30
CA PRO A 180 5.13 -15.92 25.73
C PRO A 180 5.66 -17.23 25.13
N GLY A 181 6.86 -17.18 24.55
CA GLY A 181 7.51 -18.34 23.92
C GLY A 181 7.08 -18.59 22.46
N TYR A 182 6.15 -17.82 21.91
CA TYR A 182 5.73 -17.91 20.51
C TYR A 182 6.23 -16.72 19.69
N HIS A 183 6.35 -16.90 18.38
CA HIS A 183 6.83 -15.89 17.46
C HIS A 183 5.89 -15.70 16.28
N VAL A 184 5.47 -14.46 16.01
CA VAL A 184 4.75 -14.13 14.77
C VAL A 184 5.75 -13.99 13.63
N PHE A 185 5.42 -14.57 12.48
CA PHE A 185 6.14 -14.33 11.23
C PHE A 185 5.21 -13.73 10.17
N SER A 186 5.79 -12.94 9.27
CA SER A 186 5.14 -12.42 8.07
C SER A 186 6.06 -12.59 6.88
N MET A 187 5.61 -13.36 5.89
CA MET A 187 6.25 -13.53 4.61
C MET A 187 5.50 -12.72 3.57
N PHE A 188 6.20 -11.84 2.87
CA PHE A 188 5.72 -11.19 1.66
C PHE A 188 6.24 -11.95 0.45
N ILE A 189 5.34 -12.29 -0.48
CA ILE A 189 5.61 -13.13 -1.63
C ILE A 189 5.31 -12.33 -2.89
N GLN A 190 6.28 -12.22 -3.78
CA GLN A 190 6.07 -11.62 -5.09
C GLN A 190 5.76 -12.67 -6.16
N TYR A 191 5.17 -12.21 -7.26
CA TYR A 191 4.83 -13.02 -8.44
C TYR A 191 3.69 -14.02 -8.19
N ALA A 192 2.66 -13.54 -7.48
CA ALA A 192 1.37 -14.20 -7.30
C ALA A 192 0.26 -13.29 -7.85
N PRO A 193 -0.05 -13.31 -9.17
CA PRO A 193 -0.92 -12.32 -9.80
C PRO A 193 -2.41 -12.46 -9.43
N ARG A 194 -3.11 -11.33 -9.35
CA ARG A 194 -4.57 -11.27 -9.15
C ARG A 194 -5.37 -11.94 -10.27
N THR A 195 -4.81 -12.01 -11.48
CA THR A 195 -5.47 -12.60 -12.66
C THR A 195 -5.73 -14.10 -12.51
N LEU A 196 -5.08 -14.76 -11.55
CA LEU A 196 -5.38 -16.15 -11.21
C LEU A 196 -6.76 -16.27 -10.55
N LYS A 197 -7.36 -17.44 -10.72
CA LYS A 197 -8.53 -17.84 -9.94
C LYS A 197 -8.02 -18.33 -8.59
N TRP A 198 -8.16 -17.52 -7.55
CA TRP A 198 -7.73 -17.87 -6.21
C TRP A 198 -8.85 -18.61 -5.48
N GLY A 199 -8.65 -19.91 -5.24
CA GLY A 199 -9.46 -20.72 -4.33
C GLY A 199 -8.65 -21.24 -3.13
N PRO A 200 -9.31 -21.95 -2.19
CA PRO A 200 -8.64 -22.60 -1.06
C PRO A 200 -7.50 -23.54 -1.49
N GLU A 201 -7.67 -24.28 -2.59
CA GLU A 201 -6.65 -25.18 -3.14
C GLU A 201 -5.44 -24.41 -3.68
N ASP A 202 -5.66 -23.29 -4.39
CA ASP A 202 -4.56 -22.46 -4.90
C ASP A 202 -3.76 -21.80 -3.77
N LYS A 203 -4.46 -21.36 -2.72
CA LYS A 203 -3.82 -20.85 -1.49
C LYS A 203 -2.96 -21.92 -0.82
N ALA A 204 -3.47 -23.15 -0.70
CA ALA A 204 -2.72 -24.27 -0.15
C ALA A 204 -1.48 -24.58 -1.01
N ARG A 205 -1.61 -24.62 -2.33
CA ARG A 205 -0.47 -24.83 -3.25
C ARG A 205 0.58 -23.74 -3.14
N LEU A 206 0.15 -22.47 -3.06
CA LEU A 206 1.08 -21.35 -2.85
C LEU A 206 1.82 -21.50 -1.52
N ARG A 207 1.12 -21.84 -0.43
CA ARG A 207 1.75 -22.09 0.88
C ARG A 207 2.81 -23.18 0.78
N GLU A 208 2.50 -24.30 0.13
CA GLU A 208 3.48 -25.39 0.01
C GLU A 208 4.72 -24.96 -0.76
N VAL A 209 4.57 -24.23 -1.88
CA VAL A 209 5.73 -23.68 -2.63
C VAL A 209 6.56 -22.72 -1.77
N VAL A 210 5.90 -21.88 -0.97
CA VAL A 210 6.58 -20.96 -0.04
C VAL A 210 7.34 -21.74 1.02
N TYR A 211 6.73 -22.76 1.63
CA TYR A 211 7.38 -23.58 2.65
C TYR A 211 8.53 -24.40 2.08
N GLU A 212 8.37 -25.01 0.92
CA GLU A 212 9.46 -25.71 0.22
C GLU A 212 10.64 -24.79 -0.06
N THR A 213 10.38 -23.56 -0.49
CA THR A 213 11.42 -22.55 -0.71
C THR A 213 12.10 -22.16 0.60
N VAL A 214 11.33 -21.92 1.66
CA VAL A 214 11.86 -21.52 2.97
C VAL A 214 12.67 -22.64 3.62
N GLU A 215 12.26 -23.90 3.52
CA GLU A 215 12.96 -25.08 4.07
C GLU A 215 14.41 -25.20 3.56
N GLN A 216 14.70 -24.74 2.34
CA GLN A 216 16.08 -24.73 1.81
C GLN A 216 17.01 -23.79 2.60
N TYR A 217 16.47 -22.71 3.16
CA TYR A 217 17.22 -21.68 3.88
C TYR A 217 17.01 -21.73 5.39
N MET A 218 15.91 -22.33 5.84
CA MET A 218 15.51 -22.49 7.24
C MET A 218 15.00 -23.91 7.50
N PRO A 219 15.87 -24.94 7.51
CA PRO A 219 15.44 -26.32 7.69
C PRO A 219 14.63 -26.55 8.98
N GLY A 220 13.53 -27.29 8.86
CA GLY A 220 12.59 -27.56 9.95
C GLY A 220 11.64 -26.39 10.25
N PHE A 221 11.51 -25.43 9.34
CA PHE A 221 10.56 -24.32 9.47
C PHE A 221 9.13 -24.83 9.62
N ARG A 222 8.71 -25.78 8.78
CA ARG A 222 7.34 -26.30 8.74
C ARG A 222 6.93 -26.91 10.08
N ASP A 223 7.83 -27.64 10.72
CA ASP A 223 7.58 -28.27 12.02
C ASP A 223 7.38 -27.26 13.16
N ARG A 224 7.79 -26.00 12.95
CA ARG A 224 7.68 -24.91 13.92
C ARG A 224 6.39 -24.14 13.79
N VAL A 225 5.76 -24.16 12.62
CA VAL A 225 4.51 -23.46 12.36
C VAL A 225 3.38 -24.15 13.12
N ILE A 226 2.69 -23.39 13.98
CA ILE A 226 1.49 -23.87 14.68
C ILE A 226 0.22 -23.34 14.05
N PHE A 227 0.33 -22.23 13.31
CA PHE A 227 -0.76 -21.58 12.61
C PHE A 227 -0.20 -20.77 11.45
N ASP A 228 -0.89 -20.80 10.32
CA ASP A 228 -0.65 -19.91 9.21
C ASP A 228 -1.94 -19.46 8.52
N HIS A 229 -1.82 -18.36 7.79
CA HIS A 229 -2.87 -17.82 6.96
C HIS A 229 -2.27 -17.24 5.68
N VAL A 230 -2.87 -17.58 4.54
CA VAL A 230 -2.47 -17.12 3.21
C VAL A 230 -3.40 -16.02 2.75
N LEU A 231 -2.84 -14.84 2.51
CA LEU A 231 -3.51 -13.70 1.88
C LEU A 231 -3.04 -13.56 0.44
N THR A 232 -3.98 -13.42 -0.47
CA THR A 232 -3.76 -13.30 -1.91
C THR A 232 -4.26 -11.94 -2.40
N PRO A 233 -3.90 -11.53 -3.64
CA PRO A 233 -4.48 -10.32 -4.21
C PRO A 233 -6.02 -10.33 -4.27
N LEU A 234 -6.66 -11.50 -4.38
CA LEU A 234 -8.13 -11.58 -4.32
C LEU A 234 -8.66 -11.15 -2.95
N ASP A 235 -8.02 -11.60 -1.87
CA ASP A 235 -8.39 -11.20 -0.51
C ASP A 235 -8.20 -9.69 -0.32
N TYR A 236 -7.14 -9.12 -0.90
CA TYR A 236 -6.94 -7.67 -0.84
C TYR A 236 -8.02 -6.87 -1.56
N GLU A 237 -8.53 -7.40 -2.66
CA GLU A 237 -9.62 -6.78 -3.41
C GLU A 237 -10.95 -6.86 -2.68
N VAL A 238 -11.26 -8.02 -2.09
CA VAL A 238 -12.53 -8.28 -1.41
C VAL A 238 -12.57 -7.66 -0.01
N ASP A 239 -11.55 -7.88 0.80
CA ASP A 239 -11.56 -7.53 2.23
C ASP A 239 -11.11 -6.09 2.48
N TYR A 240 -10.23 -5.54 1.62
CA TYR A 240 -9.67 -4.19 1.78
C TYR A 240 -10.08 -3.22 0.66
N GLY A 241 -10.90 -3.66 -0.29
CA GLY A 241 -11.41 -2.80 -1.37
C GLY A 241 -10.34 -2.33 -2.36
N THR A 242 -9.23 -3.08 -2.52
CA THR A 242 -8.16 -2.69 -3.45
C THR A 242 -8.43 -3.25 -4.85
N VAL A 243 -8.95 -2.43 -5.76
CA VAL A 243 -9.29 -2.88 -7.12
C VAL A 243 -8.10 -3.52 -7.84
N GLY A 244 -8.24 -4.78 -8.23
CA GLY A 244 -7.17 -5.57 -8.87
C GLY A 244 -6.16 -6.15 -7.88
N GLY A 245 -6.40 -6.06 -6.57
CA GLY A 245 -5.56 -6.65 -5.52
C GLY A 245 -4.18 -5.99 -5.38
N ASN A 246 -3.99 -4.80 -5.93
CA ASN A 246 -2.72 -4.07 -5.86
C ASN A 246 -2.65 -3.27 -4.56
N ILE A 247 -1.71 -3.62 -3.69
CA ILE A 247 -1.48 -2.96 -2.39
C ILE A 247 -1.06 -1.48 -2.51
N PHE A 248 -0.67 -1.04 -3.71
CA PHE A 248 -0.40 0.36 -4.02
C PHE A 248 -1.57 1.06 -4.74
N HIS A 249 -2.73 0.41 -4.82
CA HIS A 249 -3.93 0.77 -5.59
C HIS A 249 -3.72 0.78 -7.11
N VAL A 250 -2.62 1.36 -7.61
CA VAL A 250 -2.24 1.39 -9.02
C VAL A 250 -0.75 1.07 -9.17
N ASP A 251 -0.35 0.56 -10.34
CA ASP A 251 1.01 0.09 -10.59
C ASP A 251 2.09 1.14 -10.25
N MET A 252 3.26 0.64 -9.86
CA MET A 252 4.45 1.43 -9.54
C MET A 252 5.47 1.36 -10.71
N THR A 253 4.98 1.55 -11.94
CA THR A 253 5.78 1.60 -13.17
C THR A 253 6.14 3.04 -13.53
N LEU A 254 7.19 3.24 -14.32
CA LEU A 254 7.71 4.57 -14.70
C LEU A 254 6.61 5.49 -15.28
N ASP A 255 5.66 4.93 -16.01
CA ASP A 255 4.54 5.66 -16.63
C ASP A 255 3.37 5.96 -15.67
N GLN A 256 3.32 5.36 -14.47
CA GLN A 256 2.27 5.55 -13.45
C GLN A 256 2.78 6.08 -12.09
N ILE A 257 3.95 6.71 -12.08
CA ILE A 257 4.55 7.37 -10.90
C ILE A 257 4.72 8.89 -11.12
N PHE A 258 5.17 9.60 -10.09
CA PHE A 258 5.37 11.05 -10.11
C PHE A 258 4.14 11.83 -10.59
N THR A 259 4.30 12.71 -11.59
CA THR A 259 3.24 13.55 -12.16
C THR A 259 2.16 12.75 -12.90
N ASN A 260 2.40 11.46 -13.16
CA ASN A 260 1.46 10.57 -13.80
C ASN A 260 0.67 9.72 -12.80
N ARG A 261 0.83 9.95 -11.49
CA ARG A 261 0.15 9.19 -10.44
C ARG A 261 -1.03 9.98 -9.83
N PRO A 262 -2.29 9.51 -9.90
CA PRO A 262 -2.73 8.31 -10.63
C PRO A 262 -2.81 8.53 -12.16
N MET A 263 -2.90 9.79 -12.59
CA MET A 263 -2.83 10.20 -14.00
C MET A 263 -2.49 11.69 -14.13
N PRO A 264 -1.97 12.14 -15.30
CA PRO A 264 -1.81 13.57 -15.57
C PRO A 264 -3.12 14.33 -15.42
N GLY A 265 -3.09 15.41 -14.65
CA GLY A 265 -4.25 16.24 -14.29
C GLY A 265 -4.80 15.99 -12.89
N MET A 266 -4.49 14.83 -12.28
CA MET A 266 -4.92 14.47 -10.92
C MET A 266 -3.75 14.22 -9.95
N SER A 267 -2.51 14.44 -10.41
CA SER A 267 -1.30 14.20 -9.62
C SER A 267 -1.01 15.22 -8.52
N ARG A 268 -1.81 16.28 -8.44
CA ARG A 268 -1.83 17.21 -7.32
C ARG A 268 -3.04 17.00 -6.41
N TYR A 269 -3.45 15.74 -6.23
CA TYR A 269 -4.50 15.29 -5.31
C TYR A 269 -5.92 15.74 -5.68
N SER A 270 -6.10 16.88 -6.34
CA SER A 270 -7.40 17.36 -6.83
C SER A 270 -7.94 16.52 -7.98
N THR A 271 -9.27 16.42 -8.06
CA THR A 271 -9.99 15.83 -9.19
C THR A 271 -10.66 16.91 -10.06
N PRO A 272 -11.25 16.55 -11.22
CA PRO A 272 -12.08 17.49 -11.99
C PRO A 272 -13.33 17.98 -11.25
N ILE A 273 -13.71 17.36 -10.13
CA ILE A 273 -14.87 17.74 -9.31
C ILE A 273 -14.37 18.62 -8.16
N LYS A 274 -14.92 19.83 -8.06
CA LYS A 274 -14.51 20.79 -7.03
C LYS A 274 -14.83 20.23 -5.63
N GLY A 275 -13.85 20.25 -4.74
CA GLY A 275 -14.01 19.72 -3.38
C GLY A 275 -13.75 18.22 -3.24
N LEU A 276 -13.49 17.48 -4.34
CA LEU A 276 -13.10 16.06 -4.28
C LEU A 276 -11.59 15.91 -4.49
N TYR A 277 -10.94 15.20 -3.56
CA TYR A 277 -9.51 14.97 -3.54
C TYR A 277 -9.18 13.48 -3.34
N LEU A 278 -8.08 13.02 -3.92
CA LEU A 278 -7.51 11.68 -3.72
C LEU A 278 -6.37 11.76 -2.71
N CYS A 279 -6.42 10.90 -1.70
CA CYS A 279 -5.45 10.86 -0.61
C CYS A 279 -4.95 9.44 -0.29
N GLY A 280 -5.32 8.45 -1.10
CA GLY A 280 -4.91 7.05 -0.98
C GLY A 280 -3.55 6.72 -1.60
N SER A 281 -3.22 5.43 -1.65
CA SER A 281 -1.94 4.92 -2.18
C SER A 281 -1.73 5.18 -3.67
N ASP A 282 -2.80 5.41 -4.43
CA ASP A 282 -2.80 5.80 -5.85
C ASP A 282 -2.44 7.27 -6.08
N ALA A 283 -2.35 8.09 -5.03
CA ALA A 283 -1.82 9.44 -5.11
C ALA A 283 -0.31 9.47 -4.88
N HIS A 284 0.36 10.49 -5.41
CA HIS A 284 1.80 10.70 -5.21
C HIS A 284 2.13 10.93 -3.72
N PRO A 285 3.25 10.40 -3.16
CA PRO A 285 4.32 9.63 -3.79
C PRO A 285 4.05 8.13 -4.00
N GLY A 286 2.98 7.60 -3.43
CA GLY A 286 2.63 6.18 -3.48
C GLY A 286 2.32 5.61 -2.11
N GLY A 287 2.02 4.31 -2.06
CA GLY A 287 1.75 3.58 -0.82
C GLY A 287 3.01 3.24 -0.01
N GLY A 288 2.87 2.35 0.96
CA GLY A 288 3.94 1.94 1.88
C GLY A 288 3.86 2.56 3.28
N VAL A 289 2.65 2.92 3.75
CA VAL A 289 2.39 3.44 5.10
C VAL A 289 3.21 4.70 5.44
N THR A 290 3.56 5.51 4.42
CA THR A 290 4.35 6.74 4.59
C THR A 290 3.55 7.91 5.15
N GLY A 291 2.21 7.86 5.07
CA GLY A 291 1.31 8.98 5.39
C GLY A 291 1.40 10.18 4.43
N ALA A 292 2.32 10.15 3.46
CA ALA A 292 2.59 11.28 2.58
C ALA A 292 1.43 11.65 1.64
N PRO A 293 0.72 10.69 0.98
CA PRO A 293 -0.42 11.04 0.13
C PRO A 293 -1.54 11.75 0.92
N GLY A 294 -1.87 11.22 2.10
CA GLY A 294 -2.84 11.79 3.03
C GLY A 294 -2.48 13.22 3.45
N ARG A 295 -1.23 13.41 3.93
CA ARG A 295 -0.72 14.72 4.35
C ARG A 295 -0.75 15.74 3.21
N ASN A 296 -0.29 15.36 2.02
CA ASN A 296 -0.17 16.30 0.90
C ASN A 296 -1.54 16.68 0.32
N ALA A 297 -2.48 15.73 0.26
CA ALA A 297 -3.86 16.02 -0.12
C ALA A 297 -4.53 16.97 0.89
N ALA A 298 -4.33 16.76 2.19
CA ALA A 298 -4.83 17.65 3.23
C ALA A 298 -4.25 19.08 3.09
N LEU A 299 -2.95 19.22 2.81
CA LEU A 299 -2.35 20.53 2.55
C LEU A 299 -2.95 21.20 1.31
N THR A 300 -3.21 20.45 0.24
CA THR A 300 -3.86 20.97 -0.98
C THR A 300 -5.27 21.47 -0.69
N VAL A 301 -6.03 20.74 0.14
CA VAL A 301 -7.35 21.19 0.62
C VAL A 301 -7.23 22.51 1.37
N LEU A 302 -6.31 22.61 2.33
CA LEU A 302 -6.13 23.83 3.11
C LEU A 302 -5.72 25.03 2.24
N GLU A 303 -4.90 24.81 1.21
CA GLU A 303 -4.52 25.83 0.22
C GLU A 303 -5.73 26.28 -0.63
N ASP A 304 -6.53 25.33 -1.14
CA ASP A 304 -7.69 25.63 -1.98
C ASP A 304 -8.83 26.30 -1.18
N LEU A 305 -8.91 26.04 0.14
CA LEU A 305 -9.80 26.75 1.07
C LEU A 305 -9.26 28.11 1.51
N GLY A 306 -8.03 28.48 1.12
CA GLY A 306 -7.40 29.75 1.50
C GLY A 306 -6.98 29.83 2.98
N LEU A 307 -6.89 28.69 3.68
CA LEU A 307 -6.51 28.62 5.09
C LEU A 307 -4.99 28.65 5.29
N VAL A 308 -4.23 28.28 4.27
CA VAL A 308 -2.77 28.43 4.20
C VAL A 308 -2.36 29.04 2.86
N LYS A 309 -1.27 29.80 2.85
CA LYS A 309 -0.70 30.32 1.62
C LYS A 309 -0.18 29.16 0.78
N ARG A 310 -0.52 29.14 -0.51
CA ARG A 310 0.12 28.23 -1.47
C ARG A 310 1.63 28.33 -1.32
N SER A 311 2.27 27.21 -0.98
CA SER A 311 3.72 27.16 -1.05
C SER A 311 4.11 27.46 -2.50
N ARG A 312 5.03 28.39 -2.73
CA ARG A 312 5.55 28.64 -4.08
C ARG A 312 6.29 27.37 -4.51
N VAL A 313 5.60 26.47 -5.21
CA VAL A 313 6.27 25.46 -6.02
C VAL A 313 7.09 26.26 -7.03
N LEU A 314 8.41 26.23 -6.89
CA LEU A 314 9.33 26.87 -7.85
C LEU A 314 8.93 26.36 -9.22
N ASN A 315 8.43 27.26 -10.07
CA ASN A 315 8.13 26.88 -11.44
C ASN A 315 9.46 26.62 -12.17
N LEU A 316 9.41 26.02 -13.36
CA LEU A 316 10.60 25.72 -14.15
C LEU A 316 11.47 26.97 -14.38
N LEU A 317 10.84 28.15 -14.49
CA LEU A 317 11.51 29.44 -14.61
C LEU A 317 12.28 29.81 -13.33
N ASP A 318 11.70 29.60 -12.15
CA ASP A 318 12.34 29.87 -10.86
C ASP A 318 13.55 28.93 -10.64
N LEU A 319 13.40 27.65 -11.02
CA LEU A 319 14.49 26.65 -11.01
C LEU A 319 15.60 27.03 -11.99
N LEU A 320 15.26 27.43 -13.21
CA LEU A 320 16.22 27.93 -14.21
C LEU A 320 16.92 29.20 -13.72
N THR A 321 16.19 30.11 -13.07
CA THR A 321 16.74 31.36 -12.54
C THR A 321 17.71 31.10 -11.37
N MET A 322 17.40 30.13 -10.50
CA MET A 322 18.31 29.66 -9.46
C MET A 322 19.55 28.96 -10.04
N ALA A 323 19.39 28.11 -11.06
CA ALA A 323 20.50 27.45 -11.73
C ALA A 323 21.43 28.45 -12.45
N ILE A 324 20.88 29.47 -13.11
CA ILE A 324 21.66 30.55 -13.75
C ILE A 324 22.42 31.38 -12.71
N LYS A 325 21.82 31.63 -11.53
CA LYS A 325 22.52 32.31 -10.42
C LYS A 325 23.67 31.49 -9.85
N LEU A 326 23.49 30.18 -9.67
CA LEU A 326 24.53 29.26 -9.19
C LEU A 326 25.69 29.10 -10.17
N LEU A 327 25.46 29.24 -11.47
CA LEU A 327 26.52 29.18 -12.50
C LEU A 327 27.28 30.50 -12.71
N ARG A 328 26.85 31.59 -12.07
CA ARG A 328 27.47 32.92 -12.15
C ARG A 328 28.25 33.32 -10.89
N THR A 329 28.32 32.44 -9.90
CA THR A 329 29.12 32.53 -8.68
C THR A 329 30.17 31.44 -8.69
#